data_AF-A0A8X6WD90-F1
#
_entry.id   AF-A0A8X6WD90-F1
#
_cell.length_a   1.000
_cell.length_b   1.000
_cell.length_c   1.000
_cell.angle_alpha   90.00
_cell.angle_beta   90.00
_cell.angle_gamma   90.00
#
_symmetry.space_group_name_H-M   'P 1'
#
loop_
_entity.id
_entity.type
_entity.pdbx_description
1 polymer ?
#
loop_
_entity_poly.entity_id
_entity_poly.type
_entity_poly.pdbx_seq_one_letter_code
_entity_poly.pdbx_strand_id
1 'polypeptide(L)'
;MAYLGKGRREDLFVLATELNLKFDKSMTIATLKDLIISSEDYDEELTKNIHSTIVEDRKAREEYLRIEEQKEKLRIEEREEKLRFEQLRLDEQKRKYEFELEKLRIQTQSKLGADTSKESDTKFIVQEISKFIHRFDLKEDISLYLKLFERQAQRLNIDQEN
;
A
#
# COMPACT_ATOMS: atom_id res chain seq x y z
N MET A 1 -20.59 30.03 50.91
CA MET A 1 -19.34 29.35 50.56
C MET A 1 -19.26 29.10 49.05
N ALA A 2 -18.56 29.95 48.29
CA ALA A 2 -18.57 29.92 46.82
C ALA A 2 -17.58 28.92 46.18
N TYR A 3 -16.55 28.47 46.91
CA TYR A 3 -15.45 27.68 46.34
C TYR A 3 -15.83 26.23 46.00
N LEU A 4 -16.72 25.60 46.79
CA LEU A 4 -17.28 24.27 46.50
C LEU A 4 -18.14 24.23 45.22
N GLY A 5 -18.42 25.39 44.61
CA GLY A 5 -19.05 25.48 43.30
C GLY A 5 -18.10 25.19 42.13
N LYS A 6 -16.78 25.21 42.35
CA LYS A 6 -15.78 25.02 41.28
C LYS A 6 -15.49 23.54 40.95
N GLY A 7 -15.88 22.62 41.83
CA GLY A 7 -15.66 21.18 41.70
C GLY A 7 -16.90 20.43 41.20
N ARG A 8 -16.69 19.21 40.69
CA ARG A 8 -17.74 18.25 40.33
C ARG A 8 -18.22 17.49 41.56
N ARG A 9 -19.30 16.73 41.41
CA ARG A 9 -19.79 15.80 42.45
C ARG A 9 -18.69 14.83 42.92
N GLU A 10 -17.88 14.34 41.99
CA GLU A 10 -16.73 13.47 42.26
C GLU A 10 -15.70 14.17 43.16
N ASP A 11 -15.38 15.43 42.87
CA ASP A 11 -14.43 16.23 43.66
C ASP A 11 -14.92 16.40 45.11
N LEU A 12 -16.23 16.59 45.28
CA LEU A 12 -16.86 16.70 46.61
C LEU A 12 -16.89 15.36 47.36
N PHE A 13 -16.97 14.22 46.67
CA PHE A 13 -16.86 12.92 47.32
C PHE A 13 -15.44 12.64 47.82
N VAL A 14 -14.43 12.98 47.01
CA VAL A 14 -13.03 12.87 47.44
C VAL A 14 -12.80 13.79 48.62
N LEU A 15 -13.27 15.03 48.55
CA LEU A 15 -13.17 15.99 49.66
C LEU A 15 -13.83 15.47 50.95
N ALA A 16 -15.06 14.95 50.86
CA ALA A 16 -15.75 14.39 52.03
C ALA A 16 -15.01 13.16 52.60
N THR A 17 -14.31 12.40 51.74
CA THR A 17 -13.46 11.28 52.17
C THR A 17 -12.21 11.77 52.90
N GLU A 18 -11.52 12.78 52.37
CA GLU A 18 -10.33 13.39 53.00
C GLU A 18 -10.66 14.04 54.37
N LEU A 19 -11.86 14.61 54.49
CA LEU A 19 -12.38 15.16 55.75
C LEU A 19 -12.96 14.09 56.69
N ASN A 20 -12.84 12.81 56.37
CA ASN A 20 -13.38 11.68 57.15
C ASN A 20 -14.89 11.78 57.46
N LEU A 21 -15.66 12.41 56.56
CA LEU A 21 -17.10 12.54 56.70
C LEU A 21 -17.81 11.29 56.17
N LYS A 22 -18.82 10.82 56.90
CA LYS A 22 -19.70 9.75 56.40
C LYS A 22 -20.74 10.33 55.46
N PHE A 23 -20.65 9.95 54.19
CA PHE A 23 -21.62 10.33 53.17
C PHE A 23 -22.13 9.10 52.42
N ASP A 24 -23.31 9.24 51.81
CA ASP A 24 -23.83 8.24 50.89
C ASP A 24 -23.54 8.65 49.44
N LYS A 25 -23.18 7.67 48.60
CA LYS A 25 -22.89 7.90 47.18
C LYS A 25 -24.12 8.34 46.40
N SER A 26 -25.33 8.25 46.95
CA SER A 26 -26.56 8.80 46.37
C SER A 26 -26.75 10.30 46.63
N MET A 27 -26.11 10.86 47.67
CA MET A 27 -26.29 12.25 48.11
C MET A 27 -26.08 13.26 46.97
N THR A 28 -26.93 14.27 46.92
CA THR A 28 -26.83 15.38 45.94
C THR A 28 -25.65 16.31 46.25
N ILE A 29 -25.25 17.10 45.26
CA ILE A 29 -24.20 18.13 45.43
C ILE A 29 -24.57 19.11 46.55
N ALA A 30 -25.84 19.49 46.66
CA ALA A 30 -26.31 20.40 47.70
C ALA A 30 -26.13 19.77 49.09
N THR A 31 -26.66 18.55 49.28
CA THR A 31 -26.54 17.83 50.56
C THR A 31 -25.09 17.55 50.95
N LEU A 32 -24.19 17.32 49.99
CA LEU A 32 -22.75 17.15 50.27
C LEU A 32 -22.10 18.46 50.73
N LYS A 33 -22.42 19.58 50.08
CA LYS A 33 -21.93 20.90 50.49
C LYS A 33 -22.39 21.23 51.90
N ASP A 34 -23.66 20.99 52.18
CA ASP A 34 -24.24 21.24 53.49
C ASP A 34 -23.61 20.35 54.57
N LEU A 35 -23.36 19.07 54.27
CA LEU A 35 -22.67 18.13 55.16
C LEU A 35 -21.25 18.59 55.52
N ILE A 36 -20.49 19.07 54.53
CA ILE A 36 -19.10 19.53 54.72
C ILE A 36 -19.08 20.80 55.59
N ILE A 37 -19.94 21.77 55.29
CA ILE A 37 -20.00 23.05 56.01
C ILE A 37 -20.57 22.87 57.42
N SER A 38 -21.46 21.91 57.63
CA SER A 38 -22.08 21.64 58.94
C SER A 38 -21.23 20.75 59.85
N SER A 39 -20.01 20.37 59.42
CA SER A 39 -19.10 19.60 60.26
C SER A 39 -18.56 20.44 61.42
N GLU A 40 -18.42 19.84 62.60
CA GLU A 40 -17.94 20.52 63.81
C GLU A 40 -16.51 21.03 63.64
N ASP A 41 -15.68 20.29 62.90
CA ASP A 41 -14.29 20.59 62.60
C ASP A 41 -14.12 21.38 61.27
N TYR A 42 -15.16 22.07 60.80
CA TYR A 42 -15.09 22.80 59.54
C TYR A 42 -14.12 24.00 59.63
N ASP A 43 -12.96 23.86 58.97
CA ASP A 43 -12.05 24.96 58.67
C ASP A 43 -12.19 25.34 57.19
N GLU A 44 -12.62 26.57 56.91
CA GLU A 44 -12.84 27.06 55.55
C GLU A 44 -11.54 27.09 54.73
N GLU A 45 -10.41 27.49 55.32
CA GLU A 45 -9.15 27.65 54.61
C GLU A 45 -8.52 26.27 54.30
N LEU A 46 -8.52 25.38 55.29
CA LEU A 46 -8.09 23.99 55.11
C LEU A 46 -8.95 23.29 54.04
N THR A 47 -10.28 23.36 54.16
CA THR A 47 -11.21 22.70 53.24
C THR A 47 -11.08 23.24 51.81
N LYS A 48 -10.89 24.56 51.67
CA LYS A 48 -10.67 25.20 50.38
C LYS A 48 -9.35 24.76 49.74
N ASN A 49 -8.29 24.63 50.51
CA ASN A 49 -7.00 24.15 50.01
C ASN A 49 -7.10 22.71 49.52
N ILE A 50 -7.66 21.80 50.33
CA ILE A 50 -7.87 20.39 49.95
C ILE A 50 -8.74 20.30 48.69
N HIS A 51 -9.86 21.02 48.63
CA HIS A 51 -10.73 21.04 47.46
C HIS A 51 -10.01 21.59 46.21
N SER A 52 -9.18 22.61 46.36
CA SER A 52 -8.44 23.19 45.24
C SER A 52 -7.44 22.19 44.67
N THR A 53 -6.67 21.50 45.53
CA THR A 53 -5.76 20.44 45.12
C THR A 53 -6.49 19.30 44.40
N ILE A 54 -7.62 18.83 44.93
CA ILE A 54 -8.42 17.77 44.28
C ILE A 54 -8.85 18.19 42.86
N VAL A 55 -9.36 19.42 42.72
CA VAL A 55 -9.79 19.94 41.41
C VAL A 55 -8.62 20.10 40.44
N GLU A 56 -7.47 20.55 40.92
CA GLU A 56 -6.24 20.68 40.14
C GLU A 56 -5.71 19.31 39.68
N ASP A 57 -5.61 18.34 40.58
CA ASP A 57 -5.19 16.98 40.27
C ASP A 57 -6.07 16.32 39.21
N ARG A 58 -7.40 16.51 39.33
CA ARG A 58 -8.34 16.00 38.34
C ARG A 58 -8.11 16.63 36.96
N LYS A 59 -7.93 17.95 36.90
CA LYS A 59 -7.64 18.66 35.64
C LYS A 59 -6.31 18.20 35.04
N ALA A 60 -5.28 18.03 35.86
CA ALA A 60 -3.97 17.55 35.43
C ALA A 60 -4.05 16.13 34.84
N ARG A 61 -4.83 15.24 35.46
CA ARG A 61 -5.09 13.89 34.92
C ARG A 61 -5.84 13.92 33.58
N GLU A 62 -6.88 14.76 33.49
CA GLU A 62 -7.63 14.94 32.23
C GLU A 62 -6.74 15.50 31.10
N GLU A 63 -5.87 16.45 31.41
CA GLU A 63 -4.91 17.01 30.47
C GLU A 63 -3.86 15.97 30.03
N TYR A 64 -3.32 15.21 30.98
CA TYR A 64 -2.37 14.13 30.69
C TYR A 64 -2.98 13.11 29.71
N LEU A 65 -4.22 12.67 29.95
CA LEU A 65 -4.92 11.75 29.06
C LEU A 65 -5.11 12.34 27.65
N ARG A 66 -5.47 13.62 27.55
CA ARG A 66 -5.61 14.29 26.24
C ARG A 66 -4.29 14.36 25.49
N ILE A 67 -3.18 14.66 26.18
CA ILE A 67 -1.85 14.70 25.58
C ILE A 67 -1.45 13.31 25.09
N GLU A 68 -1.70 12.27 25.89
CA GLU A 68 -1.36 10.89 25.53
C GLU A 68 -2.18 10.41 24.31
N GLU A 69 -3.48 10.70 24.28
CA GLU A 69 -4.33 10.42 23.12
C GLU A 69 -3.85 11.15 21.85
N GLN A 70 -3.40 12.40 21.97
CA GLN A 70 -2.85 13.15 20.83
C GLN A 70 -1.53 12.54 20.35
N LYS A 71 -0.65 12.14 21.26
CA LYS A 71 0.60 11.46 20.90
C LYS A 71 0.34 10.12 20.22
N GLU A 72 -0.61 9.33 20.72
CA GLU A 72 -0.98 8.06 20.11
C GLU A 72 -1.50 8.26 18.67
N LYS A 73 -2.37 9.25 18.46
CA LYS A 73 -2.85 9.61 17.10
C LYS A 73 -1.72 9.97 16.16
N LEU A 74 -0.78 10.81 16.60
CA LEU A 74 0.39 11.19 15.80
C LEU A 74 1.26 9.98 15.45
N ARG A 75 1.45 9.03 16.37
CA ARG A 75 2.22 7.79 16.11
C ARG A 75 1.53 6.88 15.09
N ILE A 76 0.20 6.82 15.12
CA ILE A 76 -0.58 6.06 14.14
C ILE A 76 -0.46 6.73 12.77
N GLU A 77 -0.65 8.04 12.70
CA GLU A 77 -0.54 8.81 11.45
C GLU A 77 0.85 8.67 10.82
N GLU A 78 1.92 8.81 11.60
CA GLU A 78 3.29 8.61 11.12
C GLU A 78 3.51 7.19 10.56
N ARG A 79 2.90 6.17 11.19
CA ARG A 79 2.97 4.79 10.72
C ARG A 79 2.20 4.59 9.42
N GLU A 80 1.02 5.18 9.30
CA GLU A 80 0.21 5.14 8.08
C GLU A 80 0.91 5.85 6.92
N GLU A 81 1.53 7.01 7.15
CA GLU A 81 2.33 7.70 6.14
C GLU A 81 3.52 6.86 5.67
N LYS A 82 4.25 6.21 6.59
CA LYS A 82 5.35 5.31 6.23
C LYS A 82 4.88 4.16 5.34
N LEU A 83 3.75 3.55 5.68
CA LEU A 83 3.17 2.47 4.88
C LEU A 83 2.74 2.97 3.48
N ARG A 84 2.11 4.13 3.40
CA ARG A 84 1.73 4.76 2.12
C ARG A 84 2.97 5.05 1.27
N PHE A 85 4.03 5.57 1.88
CA PHE A 85 5.27 5.85 1.18
C PHE A 85 5.94 4.57 0.66
N GLU A 86 5.98 3.52 1.47
CA GLU A 86 6.52 2.22 1.07
C GLU A 86 5.71 1.58 -0.06
N GLN A 87 4.37 1.65 -0.01
CA GLN A 87 3.49 1.21 -1.09
C GLN A 87 3.78 1.95 -2.40
N LEU A 88 3.87 3.28 -2.36
CA LEU A 88 4.20 4.09 -3.54
C LEU A 88 5.55 3.68 -4.15
N ARG A 89 6.56 3.41 -3.30
CA ARG A 89 7.88 2.96 -3.76
C ARG A 89 7.80 1.59 -4.45
N LEU A 90 7.03 0.67 -3.88
CA LEU A 90 6.83 -0.66 -4.45
C LEU A 90 6.10 -0.59 -5.80
N ASP A 91 5.07 0.25 -5.90
CA ASP A 91 4.33 0.44 -7.14
C ASP A 91 5.18 1.11 -8.23
N GLU A 92 6.08 2.02 -7.86
CA GLU A 92 7.06 2.58 -8.81
C GLU A 92 8.03 1.50 -9.32
N GLN A 93 8.53 0.63 -8.42
CA GLN A 93 9.39 -0.48 -8.82
C GLN A 93 8.68 -1.48 -9.73
N LYS A 94 7.42 -1.83 -9.43
CA LYS A 94 6.60 -2.69 -10.27
C LYS A 94 6.41 -2.09 -11.66
N ARG A 95 6.08 -0.80 -11.75
CA ARG A 95 5.95 -0.11 -13.04
C ARG A 95 7.25 -0.12 -13.84
N LYS A 96 8.40 0.06 -13.19
CA LYS A 96 9.72 -0.04 -13.86
C LYS A 96 9.97 -1.46 -14.39
N TYR A 97 9.67 -2.47 -13.59
CA TYR A 97 9.82 -3.87 -13.97
C TYR A 97 8.90 -4.26 -15.14
N GLU A 98 7.63 -3.86 -15.08
CA GLU A 98 6.65 -4.06 -16.17
C GLU A 98 7.12 -3.39 -17.47
N PHE A 99 7.62 -2.16 -17.39
CA PHE A 99 8.17 -1.46 -18.54
C PHE A 99 9.38 -2.18 -19.15
N GLU A 100 10.28 -2.72 -18.33
CA GLU A 100 11.42 -3.49 -18.80
C GLU A 100 11.00 -4.80 -19.47
N LEU A 101 10.01 -5.50 -18.91
CA LEU A 101 9.43 -6.69 -19.55
C LEU A 101 8.81 -6.37 -20.90
N GLU A 102 8.05 -5.29 -21.01
CA GLU A 102 7.40 -4.91 -22.26
C GLU A 102 8.44 -4.51 -23.33
N LYS A 103 9.51 -3.81 -22.92
CA LYS A 103 10.64 -3.52 -23.81
C LYS A 103 11.29 -4.80 -24.33
N LEU A 104 11.53 -5.77 -23.44
CA LEU A 104 12.10 -7.06 -23.83
C LEU A 104 11.16 -7.81 -24.77
N ARG A 105 9.85 -7.83 -24.48
CA ARG A 105 8.82 -8.45 -25.32
C ARG A 105 8.79 -7.88 -26.74
N ILE A 106 8.81 -6.55 -26.88
CA ILE A 106 8.87 -5.87 -28.19
C ILE A 106 10.18 -6.24 -28.91
N GLN A 107 11.30 -6.33 -28.19
CA GLN A 107 12.58 -6.73 -28.78
C GLN A 107 12.57 -8.19 -29.27
N THR A 108 11.96 -9.12 -28.54
CA THR A 108 11.82 -10.51 -29.01
C THR A 108 10.86 -10.62 -30.18
N GLN A 109 9.72 -9.92 -30.14
CA GLN A 109 8.77 -9.91 -31.25
C GLN A 109 9.38 -9.35 -32.54
N SER A 110 10.15 -8.26 -32.46
CA SER A 110 10.85 -7.70 -33.62
C SER A 110 11.94 -8.63 -34.17
N LYS A 111 12.71 -9.32 -33.31
CA LYS A 111 13.67 -10.34 -33.73
C LYS A 111 12.99 -11.55 -34.40
N LEU A 112 11.92 -12.07 -33.79
CA LEU A 112 11.15 -13.19 -34.33
C LEU A 112 10.49 -12.82 -35.68
N GLY A 113 9.94 -11.61 -35.80
CA GLY A 113 9.37 -11.13 -37.07
C GLY A 113 10.40 -10.95 -38.20
N ALA A 114 11.67 -10.69 -37.86
CA ALA A 114 12.77 -10.60 -38.82
C ALA A 114 13.26 -11.98 -39.29
N ASP A 115 13.24 -12.99 -38.42
CA ASP A 115 13.69 -14.36 -38.75
C ASP A 115 12.60 -15.18 -39.44
N THR A 116 11.32 -14.99 -39.09
CA THR A 116 10.23 -15.75 -39.71
C THR A 116 10.01 -15.40 -41.17
N SER A 117 10.24 -14.16 -41.60
CA SER A 117 10.07 -13.77 -43.01
C SER A 117 11.14 -14.43 -43.89
N LYS A 118 12.42 -14.37 -43.51
CA LYS A 118 13.50 -14.97 -44.30
C LYS A 118 13.43 -16.50 -44.36
N GLU A 119 13.09 -17.17 -43.25
CA GLU A 119 12.92 -18.62 -43.25
C GLU A 119 11.62 -19.09 -43.92
N SER A 120 10.51 -18.35 -43.80
CA SER A 120 9.26 -18.70 -44.49
C SER A 120 9.39 -18.49 -45.99
N ASP A 121 10.01 -17.39 -46.41
CA ASP A 121 10.16 -17.06 -47.82
C ASP A 121 11.10 -18.05 -48.51
N THR A 122 12.22 -18.42 -47.89
CA THR A 122 13.12 -19.45 -48.43
C THR A 122 12.48 -20.84 -48.46
N LYS A 123 11.77 -21.26 -47.40
CA LYS A 123 11.04 -22.55 -47.39
C LYS A 123 9.92 -22.58 -48.43
N PHE A 124 9.21 -21.47 -48.62
CA PHE A 124 8.16 -21.32 -49.63
C PHE A 124 8.74 -21.38 -51.05
N ILE A 125 9.82 -20.64 -51.34
CA ILE A 125 10.52 -20.67 -52.63
C ILE A 125 11.02 -22.08 -52.96
N VAL A 126 11.64 -22.80 -52.00
CA VAL A 126 12.13 -24.17 -52.23
C VAL A 126 10.98 -25.14 -52.51
N GLN A 127 9.84 -25.02 -51.82
CA GLN A 127 8.66 -25.83 -52.10
C GLN A 127 8.04 -25.55 -53.46
N GLU A 128 8.04 -24.28 -53.89
CA GLU A 128 7.50 -23.87 -55.17
C GLU A 128 8.39 -24.34 -56.33
N ILE A 129 9.70 -24.13 -56.22
CA ILE A 129 10.71 -24.61 -57.18
C ILE A 129 10.69 -26.14 -57.31
N SER A 130 10.54 -26.87 -56.19
CA SER A 130 10.47 -28.34 -56.22
C SER A 130 9.28 -28.90 -57.02
N LYS A 131 8.22 -28.12 -57.28
CA LYS A 131 7.09 -28.56 -58.12
C LYS A 131 7.43 -28.54 -59.61
N PHE A 132 8.35 -27.68 -60.02
CA PHE A 132 8.70 -27.46 -61.42
C PHE A 132 9.93 -28.24 -61.87
N ILE A 133 10.83 -28.56 -60.94
CA ILE A 133 12.02 -29.38 -61.23
C ILE A 133 11.63 -30.86 -61.30
N HIS A 134 11.94 -31.48 -62.43
CA HIS A 134 11.87 -32.94 -62.56
C HIS A 134 12.84 -33.60 -61.58
N ARG A 135 12.45 -34.71 -60.93
CA ARG A 135 13.33 -35.42 -59.99
C ARG A 135 14.20 -36.44 -60.72
N PHE A 136 15.51 -36.38 -60.51
CA PHE A 136 16.45 -37.31 -61.12
C PHE A 136 16.17 -38.75 -60.67
N ASP A 137 16.07 -39.67 -61.64
CA ASP A 137 16.09 -41.12 -61.41
C ASP A 137 17.45 -41.67 -61.86
N LEU A 138 18.02 -42.61 -61.10
CA LEU A 138 19.29 -43.27 -61.41
C LEU A 138 19.25 -44.04 -62.74
N LYS A 139 18.05 -44.28 -63.27
CA LYS A 139 17.81 -44.88 -64.58
C LYS A 139 17.87 -43.88 -65.75
N GLU A 140 17.79 -42.58 -65.48
CA GLU A 140 17.87 -41.52 -66.48
C GLU A 140 19.33 -41.12 -66.75
N ASP A 141 19.65 -40.80 -68.01
CA ASP A 141 20.96 -40.25 -68.37
C ASP A 141 21.13 -38.87 -67.72
N ILE A 142 22.20 -38.71 -66.95
CA ILE A 142 22.52 -37.47 -66.24
C ILE A 142 22.67 -36.28 -67.19
N SER A 143 23.16 -36.52 -68.40
CA SER A 143 23.31 -35.48 -69.44
C SER A 143 21.94 -34.97 -69.91
N LEU A 144 20.97 -35.88 -70.01
CA LEU A 144 19.61 -35.57 -70.41
C LEU A 144 18.88 -34.82 -69.29
N TYR A 145 19.05 -35.28 -68.05
CA TYR A 145 18.50 -34.61 -66.87
C TYR A 145 18.97 -33.16 -66.75
N LEU A 146 20.27 -32.92 -66.89
CA LEU A 146 20.83 -31.57 -66.78
C LEU A 146 20.31 -30.63 -67.88
N LYS A 147 20.17 -31.11 -69.13
CA LYS A 147 19.55 -30.32 -70.21
C LYS A 147 18.09 -29.99 -69.94
N LEU A 148 17.33 -30.95 -69.39
CA LEU A 148 15.93 -30.72 -69.06
C LEU A 148 15.78 -29.72 -67.92
N PHE A 149 16.63 -29.85 -66.90
CA PHE A 149 16.72 -28.94 -65.78
C PHE A 149 17.07 -27.52 -66.23
N GLU A 150 18.08 -27.34 -67.08
CA GLU A 150 18.47 -26.04 -67.62
C GLU A 150 17.31 -25.37 -68.35
N ARG A 151 16.60 -26.13 -69.20
CA ARG A 151 15.41 -25.61 -69.90
C ARG A 151 14.28 -25.24 -68.93
N GLN A 152 14.10 -25.99 -67.84
CA GLN A 152 13.10 -25.68 -66.81
C GLN A 152 13.48 -24.40 -66.05
N ALA A 153 14.76 -24.23 -65.68
CA ALA A 153 15.26 -23.03 -65.03
C ALA A 153 15.11 -21.78 -65.92
N GLN A 154 15.43 -21.90 -67.21
CA GLN A 154 15.22 -20.82 -68.18
C GLN A 154 13.74 -20.42 -68.31
N ARG A 155 12.81 -21.38 -68.30
CA ARG A 155 11.36 -21.08 -68.36
C ARG A 155 10.84 -20.37 -67.11
N LEU A 156 11.50 -20.56 -65.97
CA LEU A 156 11.16 -19.89 -64.72
C LEU A 156 11.83 -18.51 -64.59
N ASN A 157 12.56 -18.05 -65.61
CA ASN A 157 13.35 -16.81 -65.59
C ASN A 157 14.20 -16.68 -64.31
N ILE A 158 14.80 -17.79 -63.87
CA ILE A 158 15.77 -17.76 -62.76
C ILE A 158 17.02 -17.07 -63.33
N ASP A 159 17.32 -15.88 -62.84
CA ASP A 159 18.48 -15.11 -63.29
C ASP A 159 19.75 -15.95 -63.11
N GLN A 160 20.54 -16.09 -64.19
CA GLN A 160 21.88 -16.62 -64.09
C GLN A 160 22.75 -15.51 -63.48
N GLU A 161 22.91 -15.51 -62.17
CA GLU A 161 24.00 -14.74 -61.56
C GLU A 161 25.33 -15.34 -62.05
N ASN A 162 26.11 -14.52 -62.77
CA ASN A 162 27.49 -14.82 -63.16
C ASN A 162 28.43 -14.69 -61.96
#